data_AF-N6UQB0-F1
#
_entry.id   AF-N6UQB0-F1
#
_cell.length_a   1.000
_cell.length_b   1.000
_cell.length_c   1.000
_cell.angle_alpha   90.00
_cell.angle_beta   90.00
_cell.angle_gamma   90.00
#
_symmetry.space_group_name_H-M   'P 1'
#
loop_
_entity.id
_entity.type
_entity.pdbx_description
1 polymer ?
#
loop_
_entity_poly.entity_id
_entity_poly.type
_entity_poly.pdbx_seq_one_letter_code
_entity_poly.pdbx_strand_id
1 'polypeptide(L)'
;MLEEFYGSDKVKGLRKKSEWIYSDASRTKSIRYWLSLTSYYGGGFYADFSLNLNESMTLLDTLQENLWITRGTRAVFVDFSVKYLIKDQVVRDFIQLMRTFRIIFEFLPPGGVSPAVQFTPAALTPVGNIWDWILRILLYCFSAYIMYCLCEEIREMVHFKGTYFIQFWNYVDLIIIMLTCLLVVGTEYMRAVLALYIEEILHNPTRYGNLETPGIIYQVVKTSGAVLLFFVYLRTFKYLNFSRRMAQLNNTIRNCSKDILGFSVMFFVAYFAYAELGYLVFGSQTDEFRSFGQSMFTLLRTILGDFDYEKISNANWIVAPVYFLTYIILVFFVLLNMFLAIINDTYADVKIDIAIAPKKIEMSEKSAKIYSKNFGCAVKEEKEKPMMINSNVNRIRDALIKSDSFICDFDDREIEMYFKRYDIDPLKDLQKEDIERFYEMFGEQDDKLVELENTLAMVGQKVHDILRLIEGIQDAHPKPLLL
;
A
#
# COMPACT_ATOMS: atom_id res chain seq x y z
N MET A 1 2.47 -3.37 -35.02
CA MET A 1 2.93 -4.63 -35.63
C MET A 1 1.82 -5.69 -35.83
N LEU A 2 0.56 -5.46 -35.39
CA LEU A 2 -0.57 -6.36 -35.68
C LEU A 2 -1.61 -5.78 -36.66
N GLU A 3 -1.45 -4.53 -37.09
CA GLU A 3 -2.32 -3.93 -38.13
C GLU A 3 -1.98 -4.41 -39.56
N GLU A 4 -0.79 -4.97 -39.79
CA GLU A 4 -0.34 -5.35 -41.13
C GLU A 4 -0.83 -6.72 -41.62
N PHE A 5 -1.46 -7.56 -40.77
CA PHE A 5 -1.94 -8.89 -41.18
C PHE A 5 -3.39 -8.92 -41.66
N TYR A 6 -4.15 -7.84 -41.52
CA TYR A 6 -5.51 -7.70 -42.09
C TYR A 6 -5.56 -6.52 -43.06
N GLY A 7 -4.68 -6.56 -44.05
CA GLY A 7 -4.79 -5.75 -45.27
C GLY A 7 -5.91 -6.29 -46.18
N SER A 8 -6.88 -5.43 -46.46
CA SER A 8 -7.86 -5.45 -47.56
C SER A 8 -9.02 -6.44 -47.63
N ASP A 9 -9.13 -7.51 -46.83
CA ASP A 9 -10.37 -8.31 -46.79
C ASP A 9 -10.70 -8.80 -45.36
N LYS A 10 -11.36 -7.94 -44.56
CA LYS A 10 -11.78 -8.26 -43.18
C LYS A 10 -13.06 -9.13 -43.15
N VAL A 11 -13.07 -10.25 -43.85
CA VAL A 11 -14.24 -11.14 -43.96
C VAL A 11 -13.85 -12.59 -43.66
N LYS A 12 -14.63 -13.26 -42.81
CA LYS A 12 -14.47 -14.68 -42.46
C LYS A 12 -15.64 -15.46 -43.03
N GLY A 13 -15.45 -16.58 -43.72
CA GLY A 13 -16.57 -17.48 -44.10
C GLY A 13 -17.67 -16.86 -44.99
N LEU A 14 -18.94 -17.11 -44.64
CA LEU A 14 -20.12 -16.78 -45.45
C LEU A 14 -20.37 -15.26 -45.55
N ARG A 15 -20.10 -14.68 -46.72
CA ARG A 15 -20.11 -13.22 -47.01
C ARG A 15 -21.44 -12.47 -46.81
N LYS A 16 -22.55 -13.13 -46.46
CA LYS A 16 -23.89 -12.53 -46.52
C LYS A 16 -24.41 -11.97 -45.19
N LYS A 17 -23.82 -12.32 -44.06
CA LYS A 17 -24.35 -11.92 -42.74
C LYS A 17 -23.31 -11.18 -41.89
N SER A 18 -23.79 -10.40 -40.93
CA SER A 18 -22.96 -9.52 -40.09
C SER A 18 -21.99 -10.27 -39.18
N GLU A 19 -22.26 -11.54 -38.82
CA GLU A 19 -21.43 -12.33 -37.92
C GLU A 19 -20.07 -12.72 -38.52
N TRP A 20 -19.96 -12.58 -39.84
CA TRP A 20 -18.83 -12.98 -40.67
C TRP A 20 -18.03 -11.78 -41.19
N ILE A 21 -18.49 -10.56 -40.90
CA ILE A 21 -17.87 -9.31 -41.32
C ILE A 21 -17.24 -8.64 -40.10
N TYR A 22 -15.97 -8.26 -40.22
CA TYR A 22 -15.29 -7.57 -39.14
C TYR A 22 -15.91 -6.20 -38.90
N SER A 23 -16.13 -5.87 -37.63
CA SER A 23 -16.61 -4.57 -37.18
C SER A 23 -15.55 -3.89 -36.33
N ASP A 24 -15.25 -2.63 -36.66
CA ASP A 24 -14.34 -1.80 -35.87
C ASP A 24 -14.96 -1.44 -34.52
N ALA A 25 -14.11 -1.06 -33.56
CA ALA A 25 -14.50 -0.74 -32.18
C ALA A 25 -15.54 0.39 -32.07
N SER A 26 -15.55 1.32 -33.04
CA SER A 26 -16.56 2.39 -33.12
C SER A 26 -17.97 1.86 -33.37
N ARG A 27 -18.10 0.72 -34.08
CA ARG A 27 -19.38 0.10 -34.41
C ARG A 27 -19.88 -0.82 -33.31
N THR A 28 -18.99 -1.60 -32.69
CA THR A 28 -19.31 -2.48 -31.55
C THR A 28 -19.53 -1.69 -30.26
N LYS A 29 -19.01 -0.45 -30.18
CA LYS A 29 -18.95 0.40 -28.99
C LYS A 29 -18.19 -0.27 -27.81
N SER A 30 -17.45 -1.35 -28.08
CA SER A 30 -16.69 -2.07 -27.08
C SER A 30 -15.32 -1.42 -26.86
N ILE A 31 -14.81 -1.56 -25.65
CA ILE A 31 -13.55 -0.97 -25.24
C ILE A 31 -12.39 -1.98 -25.30
N ARG A 32 -11.16 -1.48 -25.15
CA ARG A 32 -9.98 -2.34 -25.01
C ARG A 32 -10.01 -3.07 -23.67
N TYR A 33 -9.73 -4.36 -23.70
CA TYR A 33 -9.79 -5.24 -22.55
C TYR A 33 -8.42 -5.88 -22.27
N TRP A 34 -7.96 -5.89 -21.02
CA TRP A 34 -6.70 -6.50 -20.62
C TRP A 34 -6.94 -7.91 -20.08
N LEU A 35 -6.42 -8.92 -20.78
CA LEU A 35 -6.43 -10.32 -20.33
C LEU A 35 -5.03 -10.75 -19.88
N SER A 36 -4.87 -12.04 -19.58
CA SER A 36 -3.66 -12.59 -18.97
C SER A 36 -2.41 -12.47 -19.85
N LEU A 37 -2.57 -12.63 -21.17
CA LEU A 37 -1.46 -12.59 -22.13
C LEU A 37 -1.27 -11.22 -22.74
N THR A 38 -2.37 -10.58 -23.14
CA THR A 38 -2.34 -9.32 -23.88
C THR A 38 -3.63 -8.55 -23.73
N SER A 39 -3.59 -7.31 -24.19
CA SER A 39 -4.79 -6.50 -24.37
C SER A 39 -5.46 -6.78 -25.71
N TYR A 40 -6.77 -6.89 -25.71
CA TYR A 40 -7.61 -7.07 -26.88
C TYR A 40 -8.38 -5.79 -27.18
N TYR A 41 -8.39 -5.36 -28.44
CA TYR A 41 -9.17 -4.21 -28.86
C TYR A 41 -10.66 -4.56 -28.96
N GLY A 42 -11.53 -3.55 -28.89
CA GLY A 42 -12.99 -3.75 -28.97
C GLY A 42 -13.54 -4.06 -30.37
N GLY A 43 -12.69 -4.22 -31.38
CA GLY A 43 -13.10 -4.59 -32.74
C GLY A 43 -13.06 -6.11 -32.96
N GLY A 44 -13.93 -6.62 -33.81
CA GLY A 44 -13.99 -8.05 -34.09
C GLY A 44 -15.23 -8.49 -34.87
N PHE A 45 -15.42 -9.81 -34.90
CA PHE A 45 -16.63 -10.45 -35.40
C PHE A 45 -17.60 -10.61 -34.23
N TYR A 46 -18.86 -10.24 -34.39
CA TYR A 46 -19.87 -10.34 -33.34
C TYR A 46 -21.18 -10.89 -33.88
N ALA A 47 -21.91 -11.63 -33.04
CA ALA A 47 -23.22 -12.18 -33.35
C ALA A 47 -24.18 -11.83 -32.21
N ASP A 48 -25.30 -11.18 -32.54
CA ASP A 48 -26.32 -10.81 -31.57
C ASP A 48 -27.34 -11.95 -31.43
N PHE A 49 -27.54 -12.45 -30.21
CA PHE A 49 -28.57 -13.44 -29.94
C PHE A 49 -29.96 -12.80 -29.93
N SER A 50 -30.95 -13.51 -30.48
CA SER A 50 -32.35 -13.12 -30.45
C SER A 50 -32.96 -13.40 -29.06
N LEU A 51 -34.06 -12.69 -28.75
CA LEU A 51 -34.89 -12.96 -27.58
C LEU A 51 -35.57 -14.33 -27.65
N ASN A 52 -35.81 -14.84 -28.87
CA ASN A 52 -36.40 -16.15 -29.11
C ASN A 52 -35.32 -17.24 -28.99
N LEU A 53 -35.56 -18.21 -28.11
CA LEU A 53 -34.64 -19.32 -27.89
C LEU A 53 -34.40 -20.14 -29.16
N ASN A 54 -35.45 -20.42 -29.94
CA ASN A 54 -35.32 -21.21 -31.17
C ASN A 54 -34.45 -20.51 -32.22
N GLU A 55 -34.61 -19.20 -32.41
CA GLU A 55 -33.78 -18.43 -33.35
C GLU A 55 -32.32 -18.42 -32.91
N SER A 56 -32.06 -18.19 -31.62
CA SER A 56 -30.71 -18.21 -31.05
C SER A 56 -30.04 -19.58 -31.14
N MET A 57 -30.80 -20.66 -30.95
CA MET A 57 -30.31 -22.02 -31.17
C MET A 57 -29.95 -22.27 -32.63
N THR A 58 -30.81 -21.88 -33.58
CA THR A 58 -30.47 -22.01 -35.00
C THR A 58 -29.26 -21.18 -35.40
N LEU A 59 -29.07 -20.00 -34.78
CA LEU A 59 -27.86 -19.20 -34.99
C LEU A 59 -26.61 -19.94 -34.46
N LEU A 60 -26.66 -20.51 -33.25
CA LEU A 60 -25.56 -21.29 -32.68
C LEU A 60 -25.20 -22.49 -33.57
N ASP A 61 -26.20 -23.24 -34.04
CA ASP A 61 -25.98 -24.38 -34.94
C ASP A 61 -25.26 -23.92 -36.22
N THR A 62 -25.70 -22.80 -36.82
CA THR A 62 -25.02 -22.25 -38.01
C THR A 62 -23.60 -21.78 -37.72
N LEU A 63 -23.31 -21.22 -36.55
CA LEU A 63 -21.95 -20.79 -36.17
C LEU A 63 -21.05 -22.01 -35.93
N GLN A 64 -21.60 -23.08 -35.36
CA GLN A 64 -20.88 -24.33 -35.10
C GLN A 64 -20.58 -25.09 -36.41
N GLU A 65 -21.58 -25.30 -37.27
CA GLU A 65 -21.44 -25.98 -38.56
C GLU A 65 -20.40 -25.30 -39.46
N ASN A 66 -20.33 -23.97 -39.42
CA ASN A 66 -19.41 -23.18 -40.23
C ASN A 66 -18.07 -22.87 -39.52
N LEU A 67 -17.79 -23.50 -38.37
CA LEU A 67 -16.54 -23.33 -37.62
C LEU A 67 -16.20 -21.86 -37.35
N TRP A 68 -17.15 -21.10 -36.81
CA TRP A 68 -16.93 -19.67 -36.51
C TRP A 68 -15.76 -19.45 -35.55
N ILE A 69 -15.52 -20.39 -34.62
CA ILE A 69 -14.30 -20.45 -33.80
C ILE A 69 -13.27 -21.31 -34.54
N THR A 70 -12.12 -20.72 -34.86
CA THR A 70 -11.04 -21.40 -35.59
C THR A 70 -9.74 -21.39 -34.77
N ARG A 71 -8.71 -22.11 -35.24
CA ARG A 71 -7.36 -22.10 -34.63
C ARG A 71 -6.75 -20.70 -34.51
N GLY A 72 -7.19 -19.74 -35.34
CA GLY A 72 -6.77 -18.35 -35.30
C GLY A 72 -7.51 -17.48 -34.28
N THR A 73 -8.60 -17.97 -33.67
CA THR A 73 -9.33 -17.25 -32.63
C THR A 73 -8.47 -17.13 -31.37
N ARG A 74 -8.42 -15.93 -30.78
CA ARG A 74 -7.60 -15.64 -29.59
C ARG A 74 -8.41 -15.32 -28.35
N ALA A 75 -9.57 -14.69 -28.49
CA ALA A 75 -10.49 -14.47 -27.39
C ALA A 75 -11.93 -14.53 -27.89
N VAL A 76 -12.81 -15.09 -27.07
CA VAL A 76 -14.27 -15.04 -27.27
C VAL A 76 -14.88 -14.41 -26.03
N PHE A 77 -15.71 -13.38 -26.25
CA PHE A 77 -16.44 -12.68 -25.21
C PHE A 77 -17.93 -12.98 -25.36
N VAL A 78 -18.58 -13.33 -24.26
CA VAL A 78 -20.03 -13.51 -24.18
C VAL A 78 -20.54 -12.50 -23.18
N ASP A 79 -21.20 -11.47 -23.70
CA ASP A 79 -21.66 -10.32 -22.93
C ASP A 79 -23.18 -10.30 -22.86
N PHE A 80 -23.72 -10.18 -21.64
CA PHE A 80 -25.14 -10.00 -21.44
C PHE A 80 -25.41 -9.16 -20.20
N SER A 81 -26.51 -8.42 -20.23
CA SER A 81 -26.90 -7.51 -19.15
C SER A 81 -28.18 -8.03 -18.52
N VAL A 82 -28.17 -8.21 -17.20
CA VAL A 82 -29.35 -8.65 -16.45
C VAL A 82 -29.82 -7.49 -15.58
N LYS A 83 -31.10 -7.14 -15.74
CA LYS A 83 -31.81 -6.26 -14.80
C LYS A 83 -32.59 -7.14 -13.84
N TYR A 84 -32.20 -7.14 -12.56
CA TYR A 84 -32.99 -7.82 -11.53
C TYR A 84 -34.24 -6.97 -11.23
N LEU A 85 -35.41 -7.47 -11.63
CA LEU A 85 -36.68 -6.82 -11.34
C LEU A 85 -37.21 -7.36 -10.00
N ILE A 86 -36.95 -6.63 -8.92
CA ILE A 86 -37.54 -6.97 -7.61
C ILE A 86 -39.05 -6.67 -7.68
N LYS A 87 -39.88 -7.65 -7.29
CA LYS A 87 -41.35 -7.52 -7.35
C LYS A 87 -41.87 -6.42 -6.41
N ASP A 88 -41.26 -6.26 -5.24
CA ASP A 88 -41.62 -5.22 -4.26
C ASP A 88 -41.34 -3.81 -4.77
N GLN A 89 -42.39 -2.98 -4.83
CA GLN A 89 -42.34 -1.59 -5.28
C GLN A 89 -41.34 -0.74 -4.49
N VAL A 90 -41.31 -0.89 -3.15
CA VAL A 90 -40.42 -0.12 -2.26
C VAL A 90 -38.94 -0.48 -2.49
N VAL A 91 -38.66 -1.76 -2.73
CA VAL A 91 -37.29 -2.25 -2.98
C VAL A 91 -36.86 -1.99 -4.42
N ARG A 92 -37.80 -1.98 -5.37
CA ARG A 92 -37.58 -1.62 -6.79
C ARG A 92 -37.06 -0.20 -6.95
N ASP A 93 -37.54 0.73 -6.15
CA ASP A 93 -37.04 2.11 -6.12
C ASP A 93 -35.69 2.20 -5.40
N PHE A 94 -35.45 1.34 -4.39
CA PHE A 94 -34.20 1.33 -3.62
C PHE A 94 -33.01 0.69 -4.35
N ILE A 95 -33.24 -0.36 -5.17
CA ILE A 95 -32.17 -1.18 -5.76
C ILE A 95 -32.52 -1.53 -7.23
N GLN A 96 -32.29 -0.59 -8.17
CA GLN A 96 -32.13 -0.96 -9.58
C GLN A 96 -30.66 -1.26 -9.86
N LEU A 97 -30.24 -2.48 -9.51
CA LEU A 97 -28.94 -2.98 -9.91
C LEU A 97 -29.05 -3.57 -11.31
N MET A 98 -28.45 -2.90 -12.28
CA MET A 98 -28.12 -3.54 -13.55
C MET A 98 -26.77 -4.21 -13.39
N ARG A 99 -26.69 -5.48 -13.78
CA ARG A 99 -25.44 -6.23 -13.75
C ARG A 99 -25.06 -6.57 -15.18
N THR A 100 -23.87 -6.16 -15.58
CA THR A 100 -23.27 -6.64 -16.82
C THR A 100 -22.42 -7.86 -16.49
N PHE A 101 -22.66 -8.93 -17.24
CA PHE A 101 -21.93 -10.18 -17.17
C PHE A 101 -21.08 -10.29 -18.43
N ARG A 102 -19.81 -10.64 -18.23
CA ARG A 102 -18.87 -10.91 -19.29
C ARG A 102 -18.18 -12.23 -19.00
N ILE A 103 -18.43 -13.22 -19.85
CA ILE A 103 -17.73 -14.50 -19.83
C ILE A 103 -16.68 -14.47 -20.93
N ILE A 104 -15.45 -14.80 -20.58
CA ILE A 104 -14.30 -14.65 -21.46
C ILE A 104 -13.62 -16.01 -21.61
N PHE A 105 -13.32 -16.38 -22.85
CA PHE A 105 -12.52 -17.53 -23.19
C PHE A 105 -11.28 -17.06 -23.95
N GLU A 106 -10.13 -17.05 -23.28
CA GLU A 106 -8.85 -16.71 -23.91
C GLU A 106 -8.18 -17.98 -24.46
N PHE A 107 -7.91 -18.02 -25.76
CA PHE A 107 -7.27 -19.14 -26.45
C PHE A 107 -5.78 -18.88 -26.56
N LEU A 108 -4.99 -19.65 -25.80
CA LEU A 108 -3.54 -19.53 -25.79
C LEU A 108 -2.96 -20.11 -27.09
N PRO A 109 -1.84 -19.56 -27.63
CA PRO A 109 -1.17 -20.11 -28.81
C PRO A 109 -0.88 -21.62 -28.79
N PRO A 110 -0.55 -22.26 -27.64
CA PRO A 110 -0.38 -23.71 -27.54
C PRO A 110 -1.68 -24.53 -27.67
N GLY A 111 -2.85 -23.89 -27.61
CA GLY A 111 -4.16 -24.54 -27.75
C GLY A 111 -4.98 -24.65 -26.46
N GLY A 112 -4.43 -24.22 -25.31
CA GLY A 112 -5.18 -24.14 -24.06
C GLY A 112 -6.25 -23.04 -24.08
N VAL A 113 -7.28 -23.18 -23.24
CA VAL A 113 -8.33 -22.16 -23.04
C VAL A 113 -8.31 -21.72 -21.59
N SER A 114 -8.15 -20.42 -21.35
CA SER A 114 -8.23 -19.81 -20.02
C SER A 114 -9.58 -19.09 -19.87
N PRO A 115 -10.53 -19.67 -19.11
CA PRO A 115 -11.80 -19.02 -18.84
C PRO A 115 -11.65 -17.94 -17.77
N ALA A 116 -12.31 -16.80 -17.97
CA ALA A 116 -12.44 -15.75 -16.97
C ALA A 116 -13.88 -15.23 -16.96
N VAL A 117 -14.37 -14.83 -15.78
CA VAL A 117 -15.70 -14.24 -15.64
C VAL A 117 -15.56 -12.91 -14.93
N GLN A 118 -16.16 -11.87 -15.52
CA GLN A 118 -16.24 -10.56 -14.91
C GLN A 118 -17.69 -10.20 -14.62
N PHE A 119 -17.89 -9.70 -13.40
CA PHE A 119 -19.15 -9.17 -12.93
C PHE A 119 -18.96 -7.69 -12.62
N THR A 120 -19.64 -6.81 -13.36
CA THR A 120 -19.64 -5.38 -13.04
C THR A 120 -21.02 -5.01 -12.49
N PRO A 121 -21.18 -4.89 -11.17
CA PRO A 121 -22.42 -4.40 -10.58
C PRO A 121 -22.47 -2.89 -10.82
N ALA A 122 -23.42 -2.45 -11.64
CA ALA A 122 -23.70 -1.03 -11.81
C ALA A 122 -25.02 -0.72 -11.09
N ALA A 123 -24.92 -0.03 -9.95
CA ALA A 123 -26.08 0.64 -9.38
C ALA A 123 -26.39 1.86 -10.26
N LEU A 124 -27.06 1.59 -11.37
CA LEU A 124 -27.55 2.61 -12.29
C LEU A 124 -28.79 3.18 -11.62
N THR A 125 -28.57 4.08 -10.66
CA THR A 125 -29.62 4.72 -9.87
C THR A 125 -30.66 5.31 -10.82
N PRO A 126 -31.95 4.98 -10.67
CA PRO A 126 -32.97 5.58 -11.50
C PRO A 126 -33.05 7.07 -11.18
N VAL A 127 -33.13 7.87 -12.24
CA VAL A 127 -33.46 9.29 -12.16
C VAL A 127 -34.88 9.39 -11.60
N GLY A 128 -35.07 9.95 -10.40
CA GLY A 128 -36.42 10.35 -9.94
C GLY A 128 -36.79 10.10 -8.47
N ASN A 129 -36.01 9.35 -7.70
CA ASN A 129 -36.33 9.15 -6.27
C ASN A 129 -35.99 10.39 -5.42
N ILE A 130 -36.78 10.64 -4.38
CA ILE A 130 -36.54 11.73 -3.39
C ILE A 130 -35.14 11.60 -2.79
N TRP A 131 -34.70 10.37 -2.52
CA TRP A 131 -33.35 10.08 -2.00
C TRP A 131 -32.22 10.48 -2.96
N ASP A 132 -32.41 10.37 -4.28
CA ASP A 132 -31.41 10.83 -5.25
C ASP A 132 -31.29 12.36 -5.21
N TRP A 133 -32.42 13.08 -5.10
CA TRP A 133 -32.41 14.54 -4.92
C TRP A 133 -31.71 14.97 -3.63
N ILE A 134 -31.98 14.28 -2.51
CA ILE A 134 -31.29 14.54 -1.23
C ILE A 134 -29.78 14.33 -1.37
N LEU A 135 -29.36 13.21 -1.98
CA LEU A 135 -27.94 12.90 -2.20
C LEU A 135 -27.26 13.93 -3.11
N ARG A 136 -27.96 14.44 -4.14
CA ARG A 136 -27.44 15.50 -5.02
C ARG A 136 -27.24 16.82 -4.28
N ILE A 137 -28.24 17.25 -3.50
CA ILE A 137 -28.12 18.48 -2.70
C ILE A 137 -26.93 18.36 -1.74
N LEU A 138 -26.79 17.22 -1.07
CA LEU A 138 -25.65 16.94 -0.20
C LEU A 138 -24.31 17.00 -0.97
N LEU A 139 -24.25 16.41 -2.15
CA LEU A 139 -23.05 16.43 -3.01
C LEU A 139 -22.68 17.87 -3.42
N TYR A 140 -23.65 18.70 -3.79
CA TYR A 140 -23.37 20.10 -4.15
C TYR A 140 -22.96 20.94 -2.94
N CYS A 141 -23.60 20.74 -1.78
CA CYS A 141 -23.14 21.38 -0.53
C CYS A 141 -21.70 20.98 -0.19
N PHE A 142 -21.35 19.70 -0.34
CA PHE A 142 -19.99 19.22 -0.16
C PHE A 142 -19.01 19.82 -1.19
N SER A 143 -19.42 19.94 -2.46
CA SER A 143 -18.61 20.57 -3.50
C SER A 143 -18.30 22.04 -3.20
N ALA A 144 -19.26 22.78 -2.63
CA ALA A 144 -19.07 24.17 -2.24
C ALA A 144 -18.05 24.30 -1.09
N TYR A 145 -18.09 23.39 -0.12
CA TYR A 145 -17.09 23.31 0.95
C TYR A 145 -15.69 23.03 0.39
N ILE A 146 -15.57 22.13 -0.58
CA ILE A 146 -14.28 21.79 -1.19
C ILE A 146 -13.72 22.93 -2.05
N MET A 147 -14.59 23.69 -2.73
CA MET A 147 -14.17 24.92 -3.42
C MET A 147 -13.61 25.95 -2.44
N TYR A 148 -14.20 26.09 -1.25
CA TYR A 148 -13.63 26.91 -0.19
C TYR A 148 -12.24 26.39 0.26
N CYS A 149 -12.09 25.07 0.48
CA CYS A 149 -10.78 24.47 0.80
C CYS A 149 -9.74 24.68 -0.32
N LEU A 150 -10.13 24.63 -1.59
CA LEU A 150 -9.25 24.88 -2.72
C LEU A 150 -8.76 26.33 -2.73
N CYS A 151 -9.63 27.29 -2.44
CA CYS A 151 -9.22 28.70 -2.30
C CYS A 151 -8.25 28.91 -1.13
N GLU A 152 -8.49 28.26 0.01
CA GLU A 152 -7.59 28.27 1.18
C GLU A 152 -6.21 27.69 0.83
N GLU A 153 -6.14 26.51 0.18
CA GLU A 153 -4.88 25.90 -0.23
C GLU A 153 -4.12 26.75 -1.27
N ILE A 154 -4.82 27.37 -2.23
CA ILE A 154 -4.18 28.29 -3.18
C ILE A 154 -3.59 29.49 -2.44
N ARG A 155 -4.30 30.03 -1.46
CA ARG A 155 -3.79 31.13 -0.62
C ARG A 155 -2.55 30.70 0.16
N GLU A 156 -2.56 29.50 0.75
CA GLU A 156 -1.41 28.96 1.48
C GLU A 156 -0.21 28.72 0.57
N MET A 157 -0.41 28.16 -0.64
CA MET A 157 0.64 27.99 -1.64
C MET A 157 1.30 29.32 -2.02
N VAL A 158 0.50 30.37 -2.23
CA VAL A 158 1.00 31.72 -2.56
C VAL A 158 1.76 32.34 -1.39
N HIS A 159 1.32 32.11 -0.15
CA HIS A 159 1.95 32.68 1.04
C HIS A 159 3.26 31.97 1.41
N PHE A 160 3.26 30.63 1.47
CA PHE A 160 4.39 29.82 1.96
C PHE A 160 5.39 29.40 0.87
N LYS A 161 5.06 29.58 -0.41
CA LYS A 161 5.93 29.33 -1.59
C LYS A 161 6.70 28.01 -1.48
N GLY A 162 8.03 28.06 -1.32
CA GLY A 162 8.90 26.89 -1.28
C GLY A 162 8.77 26.03 -0.02
N THR A 163 8.40 26.63 1.11
CA THR A 163 8.21 25.92 2.38
C THR A 163 7.00 24.98 2.33
N TYR A 164 6.02 25.28 1.47
CA TYR A 164 4.84 24.44 1.27
C TYR A 164 5.21 23.02 0.79
N PHE A 165 6.15 22.91 -0.15
CA PHE A 165 6.56 21.63 -0.75
C PHE A 165 7.39 20.73 0.18
N ILE A 166 7.79 21.21 1.35
CA ILE A 166 8.54 20.41 2.33
C ILE A 166 7.57 19.66 3.25
N GLN A 167 6.34 20.14 3.42
CA GLN A 167 5.40 19.57 4.38
C GLN A 167 4.58 18.41 3.77
N PHE A 168 4.78 17.20 4.32
CA PHE A 168 4.07 15.99 3.92
C PHE A 168 2.54 16.13 3.92
N TRP A 169 1.96 16.78 4.94
CA TRP A 169 0.50 16.89 5.10
C TRP A 169 -0.15 17.72 3.99
N ASN A 170 0.57 18.67 3.40
CA ASN A 170 0.04 19.51 2.32
C ASN A 170 -0.20 18.67 1.06
N TYR A 171 0.63 17.66 0.79
CA TYR A 171 0.39 16.71 -0.29
C TYR A 171 -0.87 15.85 -0.05
N VAL A 172 -1.11 15.43 1.20
CA VAL A 172 -2.32 14.68 1.56
C VAL A 172 -3.56 15.56 1.33
N ASP A 173 -3.50 16.83 1.76
CA ASP A 173 -4.59 17.79 1.59
C ASP A 173 -4.87 18.07 0.08
N LEU A 174 -3.82 18.20 -0.75
CA LEU A 174 -3.93 18.35 -2.21
C LEU A 174 -4.52 17.11 -2.90
N ILE A 175 -4.11 15.90 -2.51
CA ILE A 175 -4.66 14.65 -3.04
C ILE A 175 -6.15 14.53 -2.72
N ILE A 176 -6.58 14.90 -1.50
CA ILE A 176 -7.99 14.88 -1.10
C ILE A 176 -8.81 15.84 -1.98
N ILE A 177 -8.32 17.06 -2.22
CA ILE A 177 -9.01 18.04 -3.08
C ILE A 177 -9.10 17.53 -4.53
N MET A 178 -8.01 16.99 -5.07
CA MET A 178 -7.97 16.45 -6.43
C MET A 178 -8.95 15.29 -6.60
N LEU A 179 -8.92 14.30 -5.69
CA LEU A 179 -9.82 13.15 -5.72
C LEU A 179 -11.29 13.55 -5.55
N THR A 180 -11.56 14.57 -4.73
CA THR A 180 -12.93 15.07 -4.53
C THR A 180 -13.46 15.78 -5.77
N CYS A 181 -12.63 16.58 -6.45
CA CYS A 181 -12.99 17.20 -7.73
C CYS A 181 -13.29 16.12 -8.78
N LEU A 182 -12.44 15.10 -8.88
CA LEU A 182 -12.64 13.96 -9.76
C LEU A 182 -13.93 13.19 -9.44
N LEU A 183 -14.28 13.04 -8.16
CA LEU A 183 -15.53 12.42 -7.72
C LEU A 183 -16.75 13.22 -8.20
N VAL A 184 -16.79 14.53 -7.94
CA VAL A 184 -17.92 15.40 -8.30
C VAL A 184 -18.11 15.39 -9.83
N VAL A 185 -17.05 15.68 -10.58
CA VAL A 185 -17.11 15.68 -12.06
C VAL A 185 -17.45 14.29 -12.59
N GLY A 186 -16.83 13.24 -12.03
CA GLY A 186 -17.05 11.86 -12.45
C GLY A 186 -18.49 11.39 -12.23
N THR A 187 -19.13 11.77 -11.11
CA THR A 187 -20.53 11.41 -10.84
C THR A 187 -21.51 12.09 -11.79
N GLU A 188 -21.34 13.38 -12.09
CA GLU A 188 -22.21 14.10 -13.04
C GLU A 188 -21.98 13.63 -14.48
N TYR A 189 -20.72 13.40 -14.87
CA TYR A 189 -20.39 12.82 -16.16
C TYR A 189 -21.02 11.43 -16.33
N MET A 190 -20.86 10.56 -15.33
CA MET A 190 -21.44 9.21 -15.33
C MET A 190 -22.97 9.25 -15.50
N ARG A 191 -23.64 10.17 -14.82
CA ARG A 191 -25.10 10.36 -14.92
C ARG A 191 -25.51 10.81 -16.32
N ALA A 192 -24.82 11.80 -16.89
CA ALA A 192 -25.12 12.31 -18.22
C ALA A 192 -24.94 11.23 -19.29
N VAL A 193 -23.84 10.48 -19.22
CA VAL A 193 -23.58 9.34 -20.11
C VAL A 193 -24.65 8.26 -19.94
N LEU A 194 -24.97 7.88 -18.70
CA LEU A 194 -25.95 6.83 -18.43
C LEU A 194 -27.34 7.16 -19.00
N ALA A 195 -27.78 8.42 -18.91
CA ALA A 195 -29.07 8.84 -19.45
C ALA A 195 -29.18 8.58 -20.96
N LEU A 196 -28.13 8.89 -21.72
CA LEU A 196 -28.07 8.67 -23.17
C LEU A 196 -28.14 7.18 -23.53
N TYR A 197 -27.44 6.33 -22.78
CA TYR A 197 -27.43 4.88 -23.03
C TYR A 197 -28.78 4.23 -22.69
N ILE A 198 -29.43 4.66 -21.60
CA ILE A 198 -30.76 4.16 -21.23
C ILE A 198 -31.80 4.55 -22.30
N GLU A 199 -31.74 5.78 -22.81
CA GLU A 199 -32.63 6.24 -23.87
C GLU A 199 -32.46 5.42 -25.16
N GLU A 200 -31.22 5.13 -25.56
CA GLU A 200 -30.91 4.30 -26.73
C GLU A 200 -31.47 2.87 -26.60
N ILE A 201 -31.36 2.27 -25.40
CA ILE A 201 -31.87 0.93 -25.10
C ILE A 201 -33.39 0.91 -25.10
N LEU A 202 -34.04 1.95 -24.58
CA LEU A 202 -35.49 2.04 -24.52
C LEU A 202 -36.10 2.19 -25.93
N HIS A 203 -35.42 2.90 -26.83
CA HIS A 203 -35.87 3.08 -28.21
C HIS A 203 -35.67 1.81 -29.06
N ASN A 204 -34.70 0.95 -28.75
CA ASN A 204 -34.39 -0.28 -29.49
C ASN A 204 -34.36 -1.52 -28.58
N PRO A 205 -35.51 -2.02 -28.11
CA PRO A 205 -35.56 -3.08 -27.08
C PRO A 205 -35.07 -4.46 -27.54
N THR A 206 -35.03 -4.70 -28.86
CA THR A 206 -34.57 -5.96 -29.46
C THR A 206 -33.06 -6.02 -29.68
N ARG A 207 -32.35 -4.89 -29.55
CA ARG A 207 -30.90 -4.81 -29.77
C ARG A 207 -30.16 -4.85 -28.44
N TYR A 208 -29.00 -5.50 -28.41
CA TYR A 208 -28.12 -5.48 -27.24
C TYR A 208 -27.64 -4.06 -26.94
N GLY A 209 -27.93 -3.60 -25.72
CA GLY A 209 -27.42 -2.35 -25.18
C GLY A 209 -26.06 -2.53 -24.54
N ASN A 210 -25.00 -2.03 -25.19
CA ASN A 210 -23.66 -2.08 -24.61
C ASN A 210 -23.57 -1.15 -23.38
N LEU A 211 -23.44 -1.73 -22.19
CA LEU A 211 -23.31 -1.02 -20.91
C LEU A 211 -21.89 -1.11 -20.31
N GLU A 212 -20.89 -1.51 -21.10
CA GLU A 212 -19.51 -1.63 -20.64
C GLU A 212 -18.92 -0.28 -20.23
N THR A 213 -19.01 0.71 -21.12
CA THR A 213 -18.50 2.07 -20.90
C THR A 213 -19.07 2.70 -19.63
N PRO A 214 -20.40 2.78 -19.43
CA PRO A 214 -20.95 3.30 -18.17
C PRO A 214 -20.58 2.44 -16.96
N GLY A 215 -20.42 1.12 -17.11
CA GLY A 215 -19.97 0.23 -16.05
C GLY A 215 -18.55 0.54 -15.56
N ILE A 216 -17.63 0.87 -16.46
CA ILE A 216 -16.25 1.22 -16.11
C ILE A 216 -16.16 2.61 -15.50
N ILE A 217 -16.88 3.58 -16.06
CA ILE A 217 -16.96 4.91 -15.46
C ILE A 217 -17.48 4.80 -14.02
N TYR A 218 -18.51 3.99 -13.80
CA TYR A 218 -19.02 3.70 -12.45
C TYR A 218 -17.94 3.08 -11.54
N GLN A 219 -17.20 2.08 -12.03
CA GLN A 219 -16.14 1.43 -11.26
C GLN A 219 -15.02 2.41 -10.89
N VAL A 220 -14.63 3.30 -11.81
CA VAL A 220 -13.61 4.33 -11.58
C VAL A 220 -14.07 5.33 -10.52
N VAL A 221 -15.30 5.84 -10.63
CA VAL A 221 -15.89 6.78 -9.65
C VAL A 221 -16.04 6.12 -8.27
N LYS A 222 -16.47 4.86 -8.22
CA LYS A 222 -16.58 4.10 -6.97
C LYS A 222 -15.21 3.90 -6.31
N THR A 223 -14.21 3.51 -7.10
CA THR A 223 -12.86 3.27 -6.61
C THR A 223 -12.21 4.57 -6.15
N SER A 224 -12.37 5.67 -6.88
CA SER A 224 -11.86 6.98 -6.45
C SER A 224 -12.50 7.47 -5.17
N GLY A 225 -13.81 7.24 -4.97
CA GLY A 225 -14.49 7.52 -3.70
C GLY A 225 -13.97 6.70 -2.53
N ALA A 226 -13.65 5.42 -2.73
CA ALA A 226 -13.04 4.58 -1.70
C ALA A 226 -11.62 5.06 -1.33
N VAL A 227 -10.82 5.43 -2.33
CA VAL A 227 -9.48 6.00 -2.11
C VAL A 227 -9.55 7.36 -1.41
N LEU A 228 -10.49 8.22 -1.79
CA LEU A 228 -10.75 9.49 -1.10
C LEU A 228 -11.05 9.27 0.38
N LEU A 229 -11.96 8.33 0.69
CA LEU A 229 -12.33 8.01 2.07
C LEU A 229 -11.10 7.55 2.88
N PHE A 230 -10.25 6.72 2.29
CA PHE A 230 -8.98 6.31 2.91
C PHE A 230 -8.09 7.51 3.25
N PHE A 231 -7.90 8.46 2.32
CA PHE A 231 -7.12 9.66 2.60
C PHE A 231 -7.76 10.59 3.64
N VAL A 232 -9.10 10.68 3.70
CA VAL A 232 -9.80 11.43 4.75
C VAL A 232 -9.55 10.81 6.13
N TYR A 233 -9.56 9.47 6.24
CA TYR A 233 -9.16 8.79 7.47
C TYR A 233 -7.68 9.04 7.79
N LEU A 234 -6.79 8.99 6.80
CA LEU A 234 -5.38 9.34 7.02
C LEU A 234 -5.21 10.77 7.54
N ARG A 235 -5.97 11.74 7.02
CA ARG A 235 -5.96 13.13 7.49
C ARG A 235 -6.35 13.25 8.96
N THR A 236 -7.17 12.33 9.47
CA THR A 236 -7.52 12.29 10.90
C THR A 236 -6.27 12.11 11.78
N PHE A 237 -5.24 11.39 11.33
CA PHE A 237 -3.98 11.25 12.07
C PHE A 237 -3.28 12.59 12.35
N LYS A 238 -3.41 13.60 11.47
CA LYS A 238 -2.87 14.96 11.70
C LYS A 238 -3.43 15.56 12.99
N TYR A 239 -4.73 15.34 13.25
CA TYR A 239 -5.44 15.85 14.42
C TYR A 239 -5.30 14.94 15.66
N LEU A 240 -4.82 13.71 15.52
CA LEU A 240 -4.57 12.80 16.65
C LEU A 240 -3.28 13.12 17.42
N ASN A 241 -2.45 14.04 16.92
CA ASN A 241 -1.25 14.55 17.60
C ASN A 241 -1.55 15.35 18.90
N PHE A 242 -2.82 15.49 19.30
CA PHE A 242 -3.21 16.13 20.56
C PHE A 242 -2.75 15.34 21.80
N SER A 243 -2.52 14.03 21.69
CA SER A 243 -2.02 13.21 22.79
C SER A 243 -0.49 13.08 22.75
N ARG A 244 0.16 13.20 23.92
CA ARG A 244 1.63 13.07 24.04
C ARG A 244 2.17 11.75 23.50
N ARG A 245 1.43 10.65 23.70
CA ARG A 245 1.80 9.32 23.22
C ARG A 245 1.79 9.24 21.68
N MET A 246 0.81 9.85 21.03
CA MET A 246 0.76 9.88 19.56
C MET A 246 1.81 10.83 18.97
N ALA A 247 2.07 11.97 19.62
CA ALA A 247 3.16 12.86 19.23
C ALA A 247 4.53 12.16 19.33
N GLN A 248 4.75 11.32 20.35
CA GLN A 248 5.95 10.49 20.46
C GLN A 248 6.13 9.54 19.28
N LEU A 249 5.07 8.80 18.90
CA LEU A 249 5.13 7.90 17.74
C LEU A 249 5.43 8.65 16.45
N ASN A 250 4.78 9.79 16.22
CA ASN A 250 4.98 10.59 15.01
C ASN A 250 6.40 11.18 14.95
N ASN A 251 6.93 11.66 16.08
CA ASN A 251 8.31 12.14 16.16
C ASN A 251 9.33 11.01 15.95
N THR A 252 9.06 9.81 16.47
CA THR A 252 9.91 8.63 16.23
C THR A 252 9.99 8.32 14.73
N ILE A 253 8.84 8.21 14.06
CA ILE A 253 8.77 7.95 12.60
C ILE A 253 9.50 9.04 11.81
N ARG A 254 9.31 10.31 12.20
CA ARG A 254 9.97 11.44 11.54
C ARG A 254 11.50 11.38 11.69
N ASN A 255 12.00 11.09 12.89
CA ASN A 255 13.42 11.06 13.17
C ASN A 255 14.10 9.86 12.49
N CYS A 256 13.49 8.67 12.52
CA CYS A 256 14.04 7.47 11.90
C CYS A 256 13.87 7.42 10.38
N SER A 257 13.07 8.31 9.78
CA SER A 257 12.74 8.26 8.35
C SER A 257 13.97 8.30 7.43
N LYS A 258 15.02 9.07 7.78
CA LYS A 258 16.24 9.15 6.97
C LYS A 258 17.04 7.86 7.00
N ASP A 259 17.19 7.27 8.18
CA ASP A 259 17.95 6.03 8.37
C ASP A 259 17.21 4.85 7.74
N ILE A 260 15.88 4.81 7.91
CA ILE A 260 15.00 3.86 7.22
C ILE A 260 15.13 4.01 5.71
N LEU A 261 15.11 5.22 5.15
CA LEU A 261 15.23 5.44 3.71
C LEU A 261 16.59 4.96 3.18
N GLY A 262 17.68 5.23 3.89
CA GLY A 262 19.01 4.74 3.54
C GLY A 262 19.08 3.21 3.55
N PHE A 263 18.57 2.58 4.60
CA PHE A 263 18.51 1.12 4.71
C PHE A 263 17.56 0.48 3.69
N SER A 264 16.44 1.13 3.37
CA SER A 264 15.46 0.63 2.39
C SER A 264 16.08 0.42 1.00
N VAL A 265 17.07 1.24 0.63
CA VAL A 265 17.81 1.05 -0.64
C VAL A 265 18.51 -0.31 -0.67
N MET A 266 19.19 -0.70 0.42
CA MET A 266 19.85 -2.00 0.51
C MET A 266 18.82 -3.15 0.46
N PHE A 267 17.69 -2.98 1.15
CA PHE A 267 16.59 -3.94 1.09
C PHE A 267 16.06 -4.11 -0.34
N PHE A 268 15.76 -3.03 -1.05
CA PHE A 268 15.21 -3.11 -2.40
C PHE A 268 16.19 -3.73 -3.40
N VAL A 269 17.49 -3.48 -3.27
CA VAL A 269 18.51 -4.12 -4.11
C VAL A 269 18.48 -5.64 -3.93
N ALA A 270 18.50 -6.13 -2.69
CA ALA A 270 18.41 -7.56 -2.42
C ALA A 270 17.06 -8.14 -2.88
N TYR A 271 15.96 -7.47 -2.55
CA TYR A 271 14.62 -7.87 -2.91
C TYR A 271 14.42 -8.01 -4.43
N PHE A 272 14.88 -7.03 -5.22
CA PHE A 272 14.80 -7.11 -6.68
C PHE A 272 15.74 -8.18 -7.25
N ALA A 273 16.95 -8.35 -6.71
CA ALA A 273 17.85 -9.41 -7.15
C ALA A 273 17.22 -10.81 -6.96
N TYR A 274 16.56 -11.05 -5.83
CA TYR A 274 15.82 -12.29 -5.60
C TYR A 274 14.58 -12.40 -6.49
N ALA A 275 13.86 -11.30 -6.76
CA ALA A 275 12.71 -11.31 -7.65
C ALA A 275 13.11 -11.69 -9.10
N GLU A 276 14.22 -11.14 -9.59
CA GLU A 276 14.78 -11.48 -10.91
C GLU A 276 15.29 -12.92 -10.95
N LEU A 277 16.02 -13.36 -9.92
CA LEU A 277 16.50 -14.74 -9.83
C LEU A 277 15.34 -15.74 -9.82
N GLY A 278 14.30 -15.50 -9.02
CA GLY A 278 13.12 -16.34 -8.94
C GLY A 278 12.35 -16.39 -10.27
N TYR A 279 12.21 -15.24 -10.94
CA TYR A 279 11.62 -15.15 -12.27
C TYR A 279 12.38 -15.99 -13.30
N LEU A 280 13.71 -15.89 -13.33
CA LEU A 280 14.55 -16.61 -14.30
C LEU A 280 14.61 -18.12 -14.04
N VAL A 281 14.64 -18.55 -12.78
CA VAL A 281 14.76 -19.97 -12.41
C VAL A 281 13.40 -20.68 -12.45
N PHE A 282 12.37 -20.10 -11.84
CA PHE A 282 11.09 -20.78 -11.60
C PHE A 282 9.97 -20.32 -12.53
N GLY A 283 10.15 -19.23 -13.29
CA GLY A 283 9.06 -18.59 -14.03
C GLY A 283 8.47 -19.41 -15.20
N SER A 284 9.20 -20.40 -15.70
CA SER A 284 8.67 -21.32 -16.73
C SER A 284 7.83 -22.47 -16.17
N GLN A 285 7.98 -22.78 -14.88
CA GLN A 285 7.41 -23.98 -14.25
C GLN A 285 6.34 -23.65 -13.19
N THR A 286 6.34 -22.42 -12.67
CA THR A 286 5.45 -22.01 -11.59
C THR A 286 4.70 -20.73 -11.93
N ASP A 287 3.40 -20.70 -11.68
CA ASP A 287 2.56 -19.52 -11.94
C ASP A 287 2.94 -18.32 -11.05
N GLU A 288 3.49 -18.58 -9.88
CA GLU A 288 3.90 -17.58 -8.89
C GLU A 288 5.10 -16.75 -9.34
N PHE A 289 5.93 -17.30 -10.23
CA PHE A 289 7.10 -16.62 -10.79
C PHE A 289 6.94 -16.34 -12.29
N ARG A 290 5.73 -16.43 -12.85
CA ARG A 290 5.48 -16.30 -14.31
C ARG A 290 5.85 -14.93 -14.90
N SER A 291 5.87 -13.88 -14.08
CA SER A 291 6.26 -12.52 -14.47
C SER A 291 7.06 -11.89 -13.37
N PHE A 292 7.89 -10.90 -13.71
CA PHE A 292 8.69 -10.18 -12.73
C PHE A 292 7.82 -9.53 -11.63
N GLY A 293 6.70 -8.90 -12.02
CA GLY A 293 5.75 -8.33 -11.06
C GLY A 293 5.08 -9.38 -10.18
N GLN A 294 4.70 -10.55 -10.73
CA GLN A 294 4.13 -11.64 -9.94
C GLN A 294 5.17 -12.19 -8.94
N SER A 295 6.43 -12.31 -9.38
CA SER A 295 7.54 -12.76 -8.55
C SER A 295 7.76 -11.85 -7.35
N MET A 296 7.69 -10.53 -7.54
CA MET A 296 7.69 -9.56 -6.44
C MET A 296 6.55 -9.82 -5.44
N PHE A 297 5.31 -9.95 -5.92
CA PHE A 297 4.18 -10.22 -5.03
C PHE A 297 4.34 -11.53 -4.26
N THR A 298 4.86 -12.58 -4.90
CA THR A 298 5.17 -13.86 -4.26
C THR A 298 6.23 -13.69 -3.16
N LEU A 299 7.27 -12.91 -3.41
CA LEU A 299 8.30 -12.62 -2.41
C LEU A 299 7.77 -11.83 -1.19
N LEU A 300 6.85 -10.87 -1.41
CA LEU A 300 6.15 -10.19 -0.32
C LEU A 300 5.27 -11.15 0.49
N ARG A 301 4.54 -12.04 -0.17
CA ARG A 301 3.74 -13.09 0.50
C ARG A 301 4.61 -14.04 1.31
N THR A 302 5.80 -14.36 0.80
CA THR A 302 6.79 -15.20 1.50
C THR A 302 7.24 -14.54 2.81
N ILE A 303 7.44 -13.21 2.85
CA ILE A 303 7.77 -12.47 4.09
C ILE A 303 6.64 -12.58 5.12
N LEU A 304 5.38 -12.62 4.66
CA LEU A 304 4.20 -12.82 5.52
C LEU A 304 4.01 -14.27 5.98
N GLY A 305 4.85 -15.21 5.50
CA GLY A 305 4.77 -16.64 5.81
C GLY A 305 3.81 -17.43 4.91
N ASP A 306 3.27 -16.83 3.85
CA ASP A 306 2.40 -17.48 2.88
C ASP A 306 3.21 -17.85 1.63
N PHE A 307 3.66 -19.10 1.56
CA PHE A 307 4.45 -19.63 0.44
C PHE A 307 4.08 -21.10 0.15
N ASP A 308 4.06 -21.46 -1.13
CA ASP A 308 3.82 -22.83 -1.59
C ASP A 308 5.15 -23.48 -2.00
N TYR A 309 5.87 -24.01 -1.00
CA TYR A 309 7.20 -24.61 -1.23
C TYR A 309 7.14 -25.84 -2.13
N GLU A 310 6.05 -26.61 -2.10
CA GLU A 310 5.91 -27.83 -2.90
C GLU A 310 5.99 -27.51 -4.40
N LYS A 311 5.31 -26.45 -4.86
CA LYS A 311 5.38 -26.02 -6.27
C LYS A 311 6.79 -25.61 -6.70
N ILE A 312 7.52 -24.90 -5.84
CA ILE A 312 8.87 -24.42 -6.14
C ILE A 312 9.85 -25.60 -6.15
N SER A 313 9.73 -26.52 -5.18
CA SER A 313 10.55 -27.73 -5.10
C SER A 313 10.32 -28.67 -6.28
N ASN A 314 9.08 -28.78 -6.77
CA ASN A 314 8.74 -29.56 -7.96
C ASN A 314 9.37 -28.98 -9.24
N ALA A 315 9.58 -27.66 -9.30
CA ALA A 315 10.22 -27.03 -10.44
C ALA A 315 11.73 -27.28 -10.48
N ASN A 316 12.42 -27.13 -9.34
CA ASN A 316 13.82 -27.47 -9.23
C ASN A 316 14.19 -27.87 -7.79
N TRP A 317 14.27 -29.17 -7.56
CA TRP A 317 14.53 -29.73 -6.23
C TRP A 317 15.88 -29.35 -5.62
N ILE A 318 16.86 -28.93 -6.44
CA ILE A 318 18.21 -28.54 -5.98
C ILE A 318 18.25 -27.04 -5.66
N VAL A 319 17.76 -26.21 -6.57
CA VAL A 319 17.88 -24.75 -6.45
C VAL A 319 16.81 -24.18 -5.50
N ALA A 320 15.63 -24.81 -5.43
CA ALA A 320 14.54 -24.33 -4.59
C ALA A 320 14.87 -24.27 -3.09
N PRO A 321 15.43 -25.31 -2.45
CA PRO A 321 15.82 -25.23 -1.04
C PRO A 321 16.84 -24.12 -0.77
N VAL A 322 17.86 -24.01 -1.64
CA VAL A 322 18.93 -23.00 -1.48
C VAL A 322 18.35 -21.59 -1.61
N TYR A 323 17.61 -21.33 -2.69
CA TYR A 323 16.97 -20.05 -2.94
C TYR A 323 16.06 -19.62 -1.78
N PHE A 324 15.23 -20.54 -1.30
CA PHE A 324 14.26 -20.26 -0.24
C PHE A 324 14.95 -20.01 1.11
N LEU A 325 15.93 -20.86 1.46
CA LEU A 325 16.68 -20.73 2.70
C LEU A 325 17.48 -19.42 2.76
N THR A 326 18.19 -19.08 1.67
CA THR A 326 18.99 -17.85 1.64
C THR A 326 18.10 -16.61 1.65
N TYR A 327 16.94 -16.64 1.00
CA TYR A 327 15.97 -15.54 1.04
C TYR A 327 15.43 -15.32 2.46
N ILE A 328 15.02 -16.38 3.16
CA ILE A 328 14.53 -16.25 4.54
C ILE A 328 15.62 -15.72 5.47
N ILE A 329 16.83 -16.28 5.41
CA ILE A 329 17.93 -15.82 6.27
C ILE A 329 18.24 -14.35 6.01
N LEU A 330 18.39 -13.97 4.75
CA LEU A 330 18.79 -12.62 4.39
C LEU A 330 17.65 -11.60 4.61
N VAL A 331 16.46 -11.85 4.10
CA VAL A 331 15.38 -10.85 4.11
C VAL A 331 14.59 -10.86 5.41
N PHE A 332 14.26 -12.04 5.93
CA PHE A 332 13.47 -12.15 7.15
C PHE A 332 14.33 -11.98 8.41
N PHE A 333 15.42 -12.75 8.54
CA PHE A 333 16.23 -12.69 9.78
C PHE A 333 17.20 -11.53 9.84
N VAL A 334 17.84 -11.14 8.73
CA VAL A 334 18.80 -10.03 8.76
C VAL A 334 18.09 -8.69 8.50
N LEU A 335 17.44 -8.53 7.35
CA LEU A 335 16.97 -7.21 6.94
C LEU A 335 15.76 -6.71 7.76
N LEU A 336 14.78 -7.56 8.07
CA LEU A 336 13.63 -7.16 8.89
C LEU A 336 14.05 -6.82 10.34
N ASN A 337 14.97 -7.60 10.91
CA ASN A 337 15.47 -7.31 12.27
C ASN A 337 16.32 -6.05 12.32
N MET A 338 17.09 -5.73 11.27
CA MET A 338 17.79 -4.44 11.19
C MET A 338 16.80 -3.27 11.10
N PHE A 339 15.71 -3.41 10.35
CA PHE A 339 14.64 -2.41 10.31
C PHE A 339 14.01 -2.17 11.69
N LEU A 340 13.74 -3.25 12.44
CA LEU A 340 13.25 -3.16 13.82
C LEU A 340 14.26 -2.50 14.76
N ALA A 341 15.55 -2.80 14.61
CA ALA A 341 16.60 -2.21 15.43
C ALA A 341 16.66 -0.68 15.27
N ILE A 342 16.63 -0.18 14.02
CA ILE A 342 16.63 1.27 13.72
C ILE A 342 15.42 1.96 14.37
N ILE A 343 14.24 1.36 14.29
CA ILE A 343 13.02 1.92 14.90
C ILE A 343 13.11 1.91 16.43
N ASN A 344 13.63 0.84 17.02
CA ASN A 344 13.70 0.72 18.47
C ASN A 344 14.72 1.70 19.08
N ASP A 345 15.85 1.91 18.40
CA ASP A 345 16.90 2.84 18.82
C ASP A 345 16.37 4.28 18.81
N THR A 346 15.81 4.71 17.67
CA THR A 346 15.20 6.05 17.55
C THR A 346 13.97 6.25 18.46
N TYR A 347 13.23 5.19 18.77
CA TYR A 347 12.14 5.25 19.75
C TYR A 347 12.66 5.51 21.17
N ALA A 348 13.79 4.88 21.54
CA ALA A 348 14.44 5.12 22.82
C ALA A 348 14.92 6.56 22.93
N ASP A 349 15.57 7.10 21.89
CA ASP A 349 16.02 8.49 21.83
C ASP A 349 14.86 9.48 21.99
N VAL A 350 13.79 9.32 21.20
CA VAL A 350 12.63 10.23 21.27
C VAL A 350 11.92 10.14 22.62
N LYS A 351 11.93 8.97 23.27
CA LYS A 351 11.40 8.80 24.63
C LYS A 351 12.22 9.61 25.64
N ILE A 352 13.54 9.62 25.51
CA ILE A 352 14.46 10.41 26.35
C ILE A 352 14.22 11.90 26.11
N ASP A 353 14.20 12.34 24.85
CA ASP A 353 13.95 13.74 24.47
C ASP A 353 12.63 14.28 25.02
N ILE A 354 11.55 13.50 24.94
CA ILE A 354 10.24 13.90 25.47
C ILE A 354 10.22 13.94 27.00
N ALA A 355 11.00 13.08 27.65
CA ALA A 355 11.15 13.13 29.10
C ALA A 355 11.97 14.36 29.53
N ILE A 356 12.95 14.80 28.74
CA ILE A 356 13.78 16.01 28.97
C ILE A 356 13.02 17.29 28.64
N ALA A 357 12.15 17.27 27.63
CA ALA A 357 11.34 18.41 27.28
C ALA A 357 10.48 18.86 28.48
N PRO A 358 10.57 20.14 28.92
CA PRO A 358 9.73 20.65 29.99
C PRO A 358 8.26 20.47 29.60
N LYS A 359 7.41 20.17 30.58
CA LYS A 359 5.99 19.84 30.43
C LYS A 359 5.21 21.00 29.76
N LYS A 360 5.39 21.21 28.46
CA LYS A 360 4.65 22.20 27.67
C LYS A 360 3.20 21.73 27.59
N ILE A 361 2.36 22.29 28.44
CA ILE A 361 0.91 22.16 28.36
C ILE A 361 0.46 23.18 27.30
N GLU A 362 0.66 22.86 26.02
CA GLU A 362 0.50 23.82 24.92
C GLU A 362 -0.95 24.22 24.59
N MET A 363 -1.95 23.75 25.34
CA MET A 363 -3.36 24.15 25.17
C MET A 363 -4.01 24.82 26.37
N SER A 364 -3.52 24.61 27.60
CA SER A 364 -4.08 25.28 28.79
C SER A 364 -3.51 26.69 28.97
N GLU A 365 -2.23 26.91 28.66
CA GLU A 365 -1.63 28.24 28.85
C GLU A 365 -2.02 29.25 27.78
N LYS A 366 -2.20 28.81 26.53
CA LYS A 366 -2.68 29.71 25.46
C LYS A 366 -4.15 30.10 25.67
N SER A 367 -4.99 29.18 26.11
CA SER A 367 -6.39 29.47 26.46
C SER A 367 -6.52 30.29 27.74
N ALA A 368 -5.70 30.03 28.77
CA ALA A 368 -5.63 30.84 29.98
C ALA A 368 -5.10 32.27 29.73
N LYS A 369 -4.12 32.44 28.83
CA LYS A 369 -3.63 33.78 28.39
C LYS A 369 -4.69 34.57 27.61
N ILE A 370 -5.56 33.90 26.85
CA ILE A 370 -6.67 34.55 26.15
C ILE A 370 -7.79 34.93 27.15
N TYR A 371 -8.08 34.07 28.12
CA TYR A 371 -9.07 34.34 29.17
C TYR A 371 -8.63 35.46 30.13
N SER A 372 -7.37 35.51 30.56
CA SER A 372 -6.88 36.56 31.47
C SER A 372 -6.79 37.95 30.81
N LYS A 373 -6.48 37.99 29.50
CA LYS A 373 -6.42 39.24 28.72
C LYS A 373 -7.80 39.86 28.50
N ASN A 374 -8.86 39.06 28.42
CA ASN A 374 -10.24 39.53 28.26
C ASN A 374 -10.93 39.88 29.60
N PHE A 375 -10.47 39.36 30.74
CA PHE A 375 -11.07 39.62 32.07
C PHE A 375 -10.28 40.59 32.97
N GLY A 376 -9.21 41.21 32.47
CA GLY A 376 -8.52 42.29 33.19
C GLY A 376 -7.82 41.88 34.50
N CYS A 377 -7.64 40.59 34.76
CA CYS A 377 -6.81 40.13 35.86
C CYS A 377 -5.33 40.19 35.45
N ALA A 378 -4.60 41.14 36.01
CA ALA A 378 -3.15 41.23 35.88
C ALA A 378 -2.50 39.97 36.48
N VAL A 379 -2.07 39.06 35.62
CA VAL A 379 -1.14 37.99 36.01
C VAL A 379 0.21 38.65 36.23
N LYS A 380 0.73 38.60 37.47
CA LYS A 380 2.11 39.01 37.77
C LYS A 380 3.06 38.26 36.83
N GLU A 381 3.78 39.01 36.00
CA GLU A 381 4.97 38.47 35.34
C GLU A 381 6.01 38.17 36.42
N GLU A 382 6.16 36.90 36.75
CA GLU A 382 7.35 36.42 37.44
C GLU A 382 8.49 36.45 36.42
N LYS A 383 9.40 37.42 36.54
CA LYS A 383 10.64 37.42 35.76
C LYS A 383 11.43 36.18 36.15
N GLU A 384 11.43 35.16 35.30
CA GLU A 384 12.35 34.03 35.41
C GLU A 384 13.78 34.59 35.41
N LYS A 385 14.49 34.36 36.51
CA LYS A 385 15.94 34.56 36.59
C LYS A 385 16.60 33.66 35.55
N PRO A 386 17.66 34.11 34.85
CA PRO A 386 18.42 33.22 33.98
C PRO A 386 18.92 32.02 34.80
N MET A 387 18.41 30.85 34.42
CA MET A 387 18.82 29.48 34.74
C MET A 387 19.97 29.33 35.76
N MET A 388 19.61 29.04 37.03
CA MET A 388 20.54 28.52 38.06
C MET A 388 21.04 27.08 37.76
N ILE A 389 20.55 26.44 36.69
CA ILE A 389 20.93 25.08 36.28
C ILE A 389 22.36 25.06 35.70
N ASN A 390 22.76 26.11 34.99
CA ASN A 390 24.08 26.16 34.33
C ASN A 390 25.24 26.36 35.33
N SER A 391 24.99 26.89 36.53
CA SER A 391 26.02 27.05 37.57
C SER A 391 26.36 25.72 38.26
N ASN A 392 25.33 24.90 38.54
CA ASN A 392 25.50 23.66 39.28
C ASN A 392 26.04 22.52 38.39
N VAL A 393 25.61 22.42 37.13
CA VAL A 393 26.16 21.45 36.16
C VAL A 393 27.66 21.69 35.93
N ASN A 394 28.09 22.95 35.83
CA ASN A 394 29.51 23.30 35.71
C ASN A 394 30.29 23.01 37.01
N ARG A 395 29.69 23.20 38.19
CA ARG A 395 30.32 22.82 39.48
C ARG A 395 30.41 21.32 39.68
N ILE A 396 29.48 20.55 39.13
CA ILE A 396 29.49 19.08 39.11
C ILE A 396 30.57 18.57 38.14
N ARG A 397 30.68 19.18 36.95
CA ARG A 397 31.78 18.93 36.01
C ARG A 397 33.14 19.20 36.65
N ASP A 398 33.28 20.32 37.37
CA ASP A 398 34.51 20.67 38.08
C ASP A 398 34.83 19.72 39.26
N ALA A 399 33.81 19.16 39.91
CA ALA A 399 33.97 18.18 41.00
C ALA A 399 34.38 16.79 40.47
N LEU A 400 33.82 16.37 39.32
CA LEU A 400 34.14 15.12 38.62
C LEU A 400 35.55 15.15 38.01
N ILE A 401 35.99 16.30 37.50
CA ILE A 401 37.35 16.50 36.99
C ILE A 401 38.39 16.50 38.12
N LYS A 402 38.01 16.91 39.35
CA LYS A 402 38.94 17.05 40.49
C LYS A 402 39.16 15.79 41.34
N SER A 403 38.34 14.74 41.19
CA SER A 403 38.44 13.52 42.00
C SER A 403 39.45 12.46 41.50
N ASP A 404 40.19 12.78 40.43
CA ASP A 404 41.47 12.21 40.01
C ASP A 404 41.54 10.87 39.21
N SER A 405 42.46 10.88 38.24
CA SER A 405 43.28 9.82 37.61
C SER A 405 42.75 8.76 36.61
N PHE A 406 41.54 8.84 36.05
CA PHE A 406 41.22 8.07 34.84
C PHE A 406 40.47 8.93 33.82
N ILE A 407 41.05 9.09 32.63
CA ILE A 407 40.54 9.93 31.55
C ILE A 407 39.32 9.22 30.95
N CYS A 408 38.13 9.55 31.41
CA CYS A 408 36.89 9.31 30.69
C CYS A 408 36.21 10.68 30.48
N ASP A 409 36.30 11.21 29.26
CA ASP A 409 35.50 12.35 28.83
C ASP A 409 34.04 11.88 28.67
N PHE A 410 33.27 11.93 29.75
CA PHE A 410 31.83 11.69 29.67
C PHE A 410 31.13 12.88 28.99
N ASP A 411 30.27 12.59 28.02
CA ASP A 411 29.46 13.63 27.36
C ASP A 411 28.40 14.17 28.34
N ASP A 412 28.06 15.45 28.24
CA ASP A 412 27.11 16.12 29.14
C ASP A 412 25.75 15.40 29.17
N ARG A 413 25.41 14.72 28.08
CA ARG A 413 24.20 13.91 27.91
C ARG A 413 24.21 12.63 28.73
N GLU A 414 25.35 11.99 28.93
CA GLU A 414 25.47 10.73 29.67
C GLU A 414 25.27 10.96 31.17
N ILE A 415 25.83 12.07 31.66
CA ILE A 415 25.67 12.53 33.03
C ILE A 415 24.20 12.88 33.30
N GLU A 416 23.54 13.56 32.35
CA GLU A 416 22.12 13.93 32.47
C GLU A 416 21.18 12.71 32.36
N MET A 417 21.54 11.69 31.57
CA MET A 417 20.83 10.40 31.50
C MET A 417 20.87 9.62 32.82
N TYR A 418 22.00 9.66 33.55
CA TYR A 418 22.14 8.97 34.84
C TYR A 418 21.20 9.54 35.91
N PHE A 419 21.22 10.86 36.12
CA PHE A 419 20.37 11.51 37.14
C PHE A 419 18.88 11.22 36.91
N LYS A 420 18.49 11.08 35.64
CA LYS A 420 17.10 10.85 35.25
C LYS A 420 16.66 9.39 35.35
N ARG A 421 17.56 8.44 35.10
CA ARG A 421 17.26 7.00 35.20
C ARG A 421 16.97 6.56 36.63
N TYR A 422 17.59 7.22 37.61
CA TYR A 422 17.48 6.90 39.04
C TYR A 422 16.69 7.93 39.85
N ASP A 423 16.05 8.91 39.19
CA ASP A 423 15.21 9.93 39.82
C ASP A 423 15.93 10.71 40.95
N ILE A 424 17.23 10.98 40.74
CA ILE A 424 18.07 11.69 41.69
C ILE A 424 17.85 13.20 41.48
N ASP A 425 17.41 13.86 42.54
CA ASP A 425 17.07 15.29 42.52
C ASP A 425 18.35 16.13 42.36
N PRO A 426 18.53 16.91 41.26
CA PRO A 426 19.77 17.66 40.99
C PRO A 426 20.02 18.83 41.95
N LEU A 427 19.11 19.04 42.90
CA LEU A 427 19.13 20.08 43.92
C LEU A 427 19.55 19.57 45.31
N LYS A 428 19.82 18.27 45.47
CA LYS A 428 20.21 17.65 46.74
C LYS A 428 21.73 17.40 46.75
N ASP A 429 22.41 17.75 47.84
CA ASP A 429 23.85 17.51 47.99
C ASP A 429 24.15 16.01 47.85
N LEU A 430 24.91 15.61 46.82
CA LEU A 430 25.33 14.23 46.61
C LEU A 430 26.28 13.79 47.74
N GLN A 431 26.01 12.60 48.31
CA GLN A 431 26.93 11.98 49.26
C GLN A 431 28.00 11.19 48.50
N LYS A 432 29.19 10.98 49.10
CA LYS A 432 30.29 10.20 48.49
C LYS A 432 29.85 8.80 48.03
N GLU A 433 28.87 8.22 48.71
CA GLU A 433 28.30 6.90 48.41
C GLU A 433 27.54 6.86 47.07
N ASP A 434 26.93 7.98 46.64
CA ASP A 434 26.22 8.06 45.35
C ASP A 434 27.20 8.12 44.17
N ILE A 435 28.41 8.62 44.42
CA ILE A 435 29.51 8.71 43.44
C ILE A 435 30.19 7.33 43.31
N GLU A 436 30.40 6.61 44.42
CA GLU A 436 30.94 5.24 44.37
C GLU A 436 30.00 4.26 43.66
N ARG A 437 28.67 4.37 43.85
CA ARG A 437 27.68 3.58 43.09
C ARG A 437 27.68 3.87 41.58
N PHE A 438 27.99 5.10 41.19
CA PHE A 438 28.14 5.46 39.78
C PHE A 438 29.33 4.72 39.15
N TYR A 439 30.47 4.67 39.85
CA TYR A 439 31.66 3.94 39.38
C TYR A 439 31.45 2.41 39.35
N GLU A 440 30.79 1.82 40.34
CA GLU A 440 30.54 0.36 40.38
C GLU A 440 29.69 -0.14 39.20
N MET A 441 28.70 0.65 38.74
CA MET A 441 27.83 0.22 37.64
C MET A 441 28.46 0.31 36.24
N PHE A 442 29.34 1.29 35.99
CA PHE A 442 30.06 1.33 34.73
C PHE A 442 31.13 0.23 34.65
N GLY A 443 31.71 -0.16 35.81
CA GLY A 443 32.50 -1.39 35.91
C GLY A 443 31.68 -2.66 35.59
N GLU A 444 30.44 -2.76 36.08
CA GLU A 444 29.54 -3.88 35.74
C GLU A 444 29.11 -3.91 34.27
N GLN A 445 29.07 -2.77 33.59
CA GLN A 445 28.65 -2.67 32.19
C GLN A 445 29.74 -3.20 31.25
N ASP A 446 31.00 -2.98 31.59
CA ASP A 446 32.15 -3.61 30.94
C ASP A 446 32.22 -5.11 31.25
N ASP A 447 31.95 -5.53 32.50
CA ASP A 447 31.92 -6.96 32.85
C ASP A 447 30.80 -7.73 32.12
N LYS A 448 29.62 -7.13 31.93
CA LYS A 448 28.53 -7.73 31.13
C LYS A 448 28.83 -7.77 29.64
N LEU A 449 29.56 -6.79 29.11
CA LEU A 449 30.06 -6.82 27.73
C LEU A 449 31.09 -7.94 27.54
N VAL A 450 32.00 -8.12 28.49
CA VAL A 450 32.96 -9.23 28.51
C VAL A 450 32.26 -10.58 28.65
N GLU A 451 31.21 -10.69 29.45
CA GLU A 451 30.40 -11.91 29.57
C GLU A 451 29.59 -12.20 28.29
N LEU A 452 29.11 -11.17 27.60
CA LEU A 452 28.43 -11.29 26.30
C LEU A 452 29.42 -11.69 25.18
N GLU A 453 30.63 -11.14 25.17
CA GLU A 453 31.70 -11.53 24.25
C GLU A 453 32.15 -12.96 24.50
N ASN A 454 32.28 -13.38 25.77
CA ASN A 454 32.61 -14.75 26.13
C ASN A 454 31.50 -15.75 25.74
N THR A 455 30.23 -15.37 25.89
CA THR A 455 29.10 -16.22 25.45
C THR A 455 28.98 -16.27 23.92
N LEU A 456 29.22 -15.16 23.21
CA LEU A 456 29.31 -15.14 21.74
C LEU A 456 30.50 -15.96 21.23
N ALA A 457 31.66 -15.90 21.89
CA ALA A 457 32.81 -16.75 21.58
C ALA A 457 32.50 -18.23 21.81
N MET A 458 31.79 -18.58 22.89
CA MET A 458 31.35 -19.95 23.18
C MET A 458 30.33 -20.47 22.15
N VAL A 459 29.42 -19.61 21.67
CA VAL A 459 28.49 -19.93 20.58
C VAL A 459 29.23 -20.10 19.26
N GLY A 460 30.20 -19.23 18.94
CA GLY A 460 31.06 -19.35 17.77
C GLY A 460 31.84 -20.67 17.77
N GLN A 461 32.35 -21.09 18.93
CA GLN A 461 33.05 -22.36 19.09
C GLN A 461 32.12 -23.57 18.89
N LYS A 462 30.90 -23.52 19.45
CA LYS A 462 29.88 -24.56 19.20
C LYS A 462 29.44 -24.63 17.74
N VAL A 463 29.33 -23.51 17.04
CA VAL A 463 29.04 -23.47 15.60
C VAL A 463 30.19 -24.07 14.80
N HIS A 464 31.44 -23.78 15.18
CA HIS A 464 32.62 -24.40 14.56
C HIS A 464 32.68 -25.92 14.80
N ASP A 465 32.33 -26.38 16.00
CA ASP A 465 32.27 -27.81 16.32
C ASP A 465 31.14 -28.54 15.57
N ILE A 466 29.98 -27.88 15.39
CA ILE A 466 28.88 -28.39 14.56
C ILE A 466 29.30 -28.45 13.09
N LEU A 467 30.02 -27.45 12.58
CA LEU A 467 30.56 -27.46 11.22
C LEU A 467 31.57 -28.61 11.02
N ARG A 468 32.45 -28.88 11.99
CA ARG A 468 33.35 -30.05 11.95
C ARG A 468 32.61 -31.39 12.03
N LEU A 469 31.50 -31.45 12.78
CA LEU A 469 30.62 -32.62 12.82
C LEU A 469 29.94 -32.85 11.47
N ILE A 470 29.53 -31.79 10.77
CA ILE A 470 28.95 -31.86 9.43
C ILE A 470 30.01 -32.28 8.39
N GLU A 471 31.22 -31.74 8.46
CA GLU A 471 32.35 -32.17 7.61
C GLU A 471 32.73 -33.64 7.87
N GLY A 472 32.76 -34.07 9.14
CA GLY A 472 33.01 -35.46 9.52
C GLY A 472 31.91 -36.44 9.09
N ILE A 473 30.67 -35.98 8.96
CA ILE A 473 29.56 -36.77 8.39
C ILE A 473 29.67 -36.85 6.86
N GLN A 474 30.20 -35.82 6.21
CA GLN A 474 30.49 -35.84 4.76
C GLN A 474 31.64 -36.79 4.40
N ASP A 475 32.66 -36.92 5.26
CA ASP A 475 33.77 -37.87 5.09
C ASP A 475 33.41 -39.33 5.41
N ALA A 476 32.26 -39.57 6.06
CA ALA A 476 31.80 -40.90 6.47
C ALA A 476 30.94 -41.64 5.41
N HIS A 477 30.85 -41.14 4.18
CA HIS A 477 30.26 -41.92 3.09
C HIS A 477 31.24 -43.02 2.59
N PRO A 478 30.86 -44.31 2.63
CA PRO A 478 31.74 -45.39 2.19
C PRO A 478 31.97 -45.32 0.67
N LYS A 479 33.24 -45.44 0.27
CA LYS A 479 33.68 -45.60 -1.12
C LYS A 479 32.82 -46.66 -1.85
N PRO A 480 32.48 -46.45 -3.14
CA PRO A 480 31.78 -47.46 -3.91
C PRO A 480 32.70 -48.67 -4.10
N LEU A 481 32.24 -49.84 -3.64
CA LEU A 481 32.88 -51.11 -3.93
C LEU A 481 32.71 -51.40 -5.43
N LEU A 482 33.84 -51.43 -6.13
CA LEU A 482 34.02 -52.10 -7.41
C LEU A 482 33.58 -53.56 -7.27
N LEU A 483 32.47 -53.92 -7.94
CA LEU A 483 32.35 -55.14 -8.75
C LEU A 483 31.20 -55.00 -9.75
#